data_AF-X0Y1Y0-F1
#
_entry.id   AF-X0Y1Y0-F1
#
_cell.length_a   1.000
_cell.length_b   1.000
_cell.length_c   1.000
_cell.angle_alpha   90.00
_cell.angle_beta   90.00
_cell.angle_gamma   90.00
#
_symmetry.space_group_name_H-M   'P 1'
#
loop_
_entity.id
_entity.type
_entity.pdbx_description
1 polymer ?
#
loop_
_entity_poly.entity_id
_entity_poly.type
_entity_poly.pdbx_seq_one_letter_code
_entity_poly.pdbx_strand_id
1 'polypeptide(L)'
;MPESKSNLNDSVSDLIDMSDITASKQKGPLKIVHVCMQEFGGAGKAAYRLHKGLQSIGVNSTMVVFNKKSDDPSIKVLPESFSGGNLSCLDVPAYESAIWRQAWARWDDISKSYPDRPAGLELFTDAESEVRLDFIKEIQEADIINLHWVAGMLNYP
;
A
#
# COMPACT_ATOMS: atom_id res chain seq x y z
N MET A 1 -32.92 23.27 60.71
CA MET A 1 -31.69 23.61 59.95
C MET A 1 -30.62 22.61 60.31
N PRO A 2 -30.24 21.69 59.41
CA PRO A 2 -29.08 20.82 59.59
C PRO A 2 -27.87 21.37 58.82
N GLU A 3 -26.71 21.42 59.45
CA GLU A 3 -25.43 21.64 58.76
C GLU A 3 -24.95 20.35 58.10
N SER A 4 -24.54 20.48 56.85
CA SER A 4 -24.12 19.42 55.95
C SER A 4 -22.74 18.86 56.33
N LYS A 5 -22.67 17.54 56.51
CA LYS A 5 -21.41 16.80 56.40
C LYS A 5 -21.23 16.42 54.93
N SER A 6 -20.20 16.98 54.29
CA SER A 6 -19.77 16.59 52.95
C SER A 6 -19.27 15.15 52.97
N ASN A 7 -19.97 14.26 52.27
CA ASN A 7 -19.50 12.90 52.01
C ASN A 7 -18.38 12.94 50.97
N LEU A 8 -17.20 12.47 51.34
CA LEU A 8 -16.01 12.33 50.49
C LEU A 8 -16.06 11.09 49.58
N ASN A 9 -17.24 10.74 49.06
CA ASN A 9 -17.43 9.55 48.21
C ASN A 9 -17.93 9.85 46.78
N ASP A 10 -18.08 11.11 46.39
CA ASP A 10 -18.57 11.48 45.06
C ASP A 10 -17.41 11.87 44.13
N SER A 11 -16.61 10.89 43.66
CA SER A 11 -15.65 11.09 42.55
C SER A 11 -14.97 9.77 42.09
N VAL A 12 -15.70 8.70 41.81
CA VAL A 12 -15.12 7.53 41.10
C VAL A 12 -16.01 7.00 39.97
N SER A 13 -16.92 7.84 39.46
CA SER A 13 -17.82 7.45 38.34
C SER A 13 -17.17 7.54 36.95
N ASP A 14 -15.92 7.98 36.83
CA ASP A 14 -15.19 8.00 35.56
C ASP A 14 -14.24 6.81 35.42
N LEU A 15 -14.62 5.66 35.99
CA LEU A 15 -14.00 4.39 35.65
C LEU A 15 -14.43 4.05 34.23
N ILE A 16 -13.47 4.13 33.31
CA ILE A 16 -13.54 3.54 31.97
C ILE A 16 -14.27 2.20 32.07
N ASP A 17 -15.40 2.07 31.39
CA ASP A 17 -16.12 0.82 31.33
C ASP A 17 -15.18 -0.24 30.75
N MET A 18 -14.74 -1.18 31.59
CA MET A 18 -13.86 -2.26 31.17
C MET A 18 -14.52 -3.15 30.10
N SER A 19 -15.84 -3.04 29.89
CA SER A 19 -16.56 -3.66 28.79
C SER A 19 -16.13 -3.11 27.42
N ASP A 20 -15.76 -1.82 27.33
CA ASP A 20 -15.24 -1.19 26.10
C ASP A 20 -13.82 -1.66 25.75
N ILE A 21 -13.01 -2.02 26.75
CA ILE A 21 -11.69 -2.62 26.54
C ILE A 21 -11.83 -4.06 25.98
N THR A 22 -12.91 -4.75 26.33
CA THR A 22 -13.18 -6.12 25.87
C THR A 22 -13.92 -6.20 24.53
N ALA A 23 -14.40 -5.07 24.00
CA ALA A 23 -15.13 -5.00 22.72
C ALA A 23 -14.22 -4.72 21.51
N SER A 24 -12.91 -4.91 21.61
CA SER A 24 -12.09 -5.04 20.40
C SER A 24 -12.50 -6.33 19.71
N LYS A 25 -13.29 -6.24 18.62
CA LYS A 25 -13.41 -7.33 17.64
C LYS A 25 -12.00 -7.88 17.45
N GLN A 26 -11.79 -9.16 17.73
CA GLN A 26 -10.54 -9.85 17.40
C GLN A 26 -10.28 -9.60 15.92
N LYS A 27 -9.43 -8.61 15.62
CA LYS A 27 -9.11 -8.23 14.25
C LYS A 27 -8.33 -9.42 13.71
N GLY A 28 -8.72 -9.92 12.54
CA GLY A 28 -7.97 -10.99 11.87
C GLY A 28 -6.48 -10.61 11.74
N PRO A 29 -5.60 -11.56 11.36
CA PRO A 29 -4.18 -11.29 11.27
C PRO A 29 -3.92 -10.04 10.41
N LEU A 30 -3.11 -9.11 10.93
CA LEU A 30 -2.82 -7.81 10.31
C LEU A 30 -2.42 -8.00 8.84
N LYS A 31 -3.15 -7.34 7.94
CA LYS A 31 -2.91 -7.40 6.49
C LYS A 31 -2.12 -6.16 6.04
N ILE A 32 -0.93 -6.38 5.50
CA ILE A 32 -0.07 -5.32 4.96
C ILE A 32 0.09 -5.51 3.45
N VAL A 33 -0.15 -4.45 2.68
CA VAL A 33 0.13 -4.43 1.24
C VAL A 33 1.25 -3.46 0.91
N HIS A 34 2.29 -3.95 0.25
CA HIS A 34 3.32 -3.12 -0.36
C HIS A 34 2.91 -2.81 -1.80
N VAL A 35 2.92 -1.53 -2.19
CA VAL A 35 2.66 -1.11 -3.57
C VAL A 35 3.96 -0.58 -4.15
N CYS A 36 4.41 -1.16 -5.26
CA CYS A 36 5.64 -0.75 -5.94
C CYS A 36 5.53 -1.06 -7.43
N MET A 37 6.17 -0.29 -8.30
CA MET A 37 6.12 -0.57 -9.75
C MET A 37 6.61 -1.99 -10.09
N GLN A 38 7.57 -2.52 -9.36
CA GLN A 38 8.21 -3.80 -9.64
C GLN A 38 8.93 -4.33 -8.38
N GLU A 39 9.20 -5.63 -8.29
CA GLU A 39 9.92 -6.23 -7.16
C GLU A 39 11.46 -6.18 -7.30
N PHE A 40 11.96 -5.67 -8.42
CA PHE A 40 13.39 -5.52 -8.71
C PHE A 40 13.82 -4.05 -8.79
N GLY A 41 15.12 -3.81 -9.04
CA GLY A 41 15.70 -2.47 -8.91
C GLY A 41 15.87 -2.02 -7.45
N GLY A 42 16.28 -0.77 -7.22
CA GLY A 42 16.58 -0.27 -5.86
C GLY A 42 15.36 -0.27 -4.93
N ALA A 43 14.29 0.45 -5.33
CA ALA A 43 13.06 0.53 -4.56
C ALA A 43 12.35 -0.83 -4.44
N GLY A 44 12.22 -1.56 -5.57
CA GLY A 44 11.56 -2.87 -5.58
C GLY A 44 12.25 -3.89 -4.68
N LYS A 45 13.59 -3.98 -4.72
CA LYS A 45 14.34 -4.86 -3.82
C LYS A 45 14.19 -4.43 -2.35
N ALA A 46 14.09 -3.13 -2.06
CA ALA A 46 13.87 -2.65 -0.69
C ALA A 46 12.48 -3.04 -0.18
N ALA A 47 11.45 -2.79 -0.99
CA ALA A 47 10.07 -3.20 -0.72
C ALA A 47 9.95 -4.71 -0.50
N TYR A 48 10.55 -5.49 -1.39
CA TYR A 48 10.58 -6.95 -1.31
C TYR A 48 11.25 -7.46 -0.03
N ARG A 49 12.43 -6.92 0.34
CA ARG A 49 13.09 -7.32 1.60
C ARG A 49 12.24 -7.01 2.83
N LEU A 50 11.58 -5.85 2.86
CA LEU A 50 10.69 -5.50 3.96
C LEU A 50 9.48 -6.45 4.03
N HIS A 51 8.86 -6.71 2.89
CA HIS A 51 7.77 -7.66 2.74
C HIS A 51 8.14 -9.07 3.26
N LYS A 52 9.29 -9.62 2.84
CA LYS A 52 9.76 -10.93 3.33
C LYS A 52 10.11 -10.90 4.83
N GLY A 53 10.66 -9.79 5.32
CA GLY A 53 10.90 -9.58 6.75
C GLY A 53 9.60 -9.66 7.56
N LEU A 54 8.53 -9.02 7.09
CA LEU A 54 7.20 -9.07 7.72
C LEU A 54 6.62 -10.48 7.70
N GLN A 55 6.70 -11.19 6.57
CA GLN A 55 6.26 -12.58 6.49
C GLN A 55 7.03 -13.49 7.44
N SER A 56 8.34 -13.25 7.61
CA SER A 56 9.18 -14.06 8.50
C SER A 56 8.78 -13.98 9.98
N ILE A 57 8.07 -12.93 10.38
CA ILE A 57 7.51 -12.76 11.73
C ILE A 57 6.00 -13.05 11.80
N GLY A 58 5.43 -13.67 10.76
CA GLY A 58 4.04 -14.13 10.73
C GLY A 58 3.01 -13.08 10.31
N VAL A 59 3.42 -11.91 9.82
CA VAL A 59 2.49 -10.90 9.29
C VAL A 59 1.96 -11.33 7.92
N ASN A 60 0.67 -11.15 7.68
CA ASN A 60 0.06 -11.35 6.37
C ASN A 60 0.44 -10.18 5.46
N SER A 61 1.60 -10.31 4.79
CA SER A 61 2.11 -9.30 3.87
C SER A 61 1.99 -9.79 2.43
N THR A 62 1.51 -8.91 1.55
CA THR A 62 1.42 -9.07 0.10
C THR A 62 2.12 -7.89 -0.59
N MET A 63 2.74 -8.11 -1.74
CA MET A 63 3.29 -7.04 -2.56
C MET A 63 2.51 -6.96 -3.88
N VAL A 64 2.08 -5.77 -4.29
CA VAL A 64 1.33 -5.51 -5.53
C VAL A 64 2.20 -4.69 -6.47
N VAL A 65 2.38 -5.17 -7.70
CA VAL A 65 3.30 -4.60 -8.69
C VAL A 65 2.73 -4.48 -10.10
N PHE A 66 3.35 -3.65 -10.95
CA PHE A 66 3.12 -3.70 -12.41
C PHE A 66 3.91 -4.84 -13.06
N ASN A 67 5.20 -4.91 -12.77
CA ASN A 67 6.10 -5.86 -13.40
C ASN A 67 6.58 -6.90 -12.38
N LYS A 68 6.62 -8.16 -12.83
CA LYS A 68 7.04 -9.31 -12.02
C LYS A 68 8.04 -10.16 -12.80
N LYS A 69 9.10 -10.62 -12.13
CA LYS A 69 10.17 -11.49 -12.67
C LYS A 69 10.49 -12.69 -11.77
N SER A 70 9.75 -12.88 -10.69
CA SER A 70 9.94 -13.96 -9.73
C SER A 70 8.68 -14.81 -9.59
N ASP A 71 8.83 -16.08 -9.22
CA ASP A 71 7.71 -16.99 -8.98
C ASP A 71 7.12 -16.89 -7.57
N ASP A 72 7.53 -15.90 -6.76
CA ASP A 72 7.01 -15.71 -5.40
C ASP A 72 5.49 -15.44 -5.46
N PRO A 73 4.64 -16.32 -4.90
CA PRO A 73 3.19 -16.19 -4.97
C PRO A 73 2.66 -15.05 -4.09
N SER A 74 3.47 -14.51 -3.18
CA SER A 74 3.08 -13.36 -2.34
C SER A 74 3.32 -11.99 -2.99
N ILE A 75 3.90 -11.99 -4.18
CA ILE A 75 3.93 -10.85 -5.09
C ILE A 75 2.82 -11.04 -6.12
N LYS A 76 1.93 -10.06 -6.25
CA LYS A 76 0.77 -10.07 -7.14
C LYS A 76 0.86 -8.93 -8.13
N VAL A 77 0.29 -9.13 -9.32
CA VAL A 77 0.39 -8.18 -10.43
C VAL A 77 -0.93 -7.43 -10.60
N LEU A 78 -0.90 -6.12 -10.80
CA LEU A 78 -2.12 -5.34 -11.07
C LEU A 78 -2.80 -5.81 -12.38
N PRO A 79 -4.15 -5.79 -12.44
CA PRO A 79 -4.86 -6.01 -13.69
C PRO A 79 -4.61 -4.88 -14.69
N GLU A 80 -4.81 -5.17 -15.98
CA GLU A 80 -4.64 -4.20 -17.08
C GLU A 80 -5.89 -3.36 -17.37
N SER A 81 -7.01 -3.67 -16.71
CA SER A 81 -8.27 -2.94 -16.85
C SER A 81 -8.93 -2.79 -15.50
N PHE A 82 -9.52 -1.62 -15.25
CA PHE A 82 -10.16 -1.26 -14.00
C PHE A 82 -11.67 -1.10 -14.14
N SER A 83 -12.31 -1.92 -14.98
CA SER A 83 -13.77 -1.96 -15.08
C SER A 83 -14.40 -2.85 -14.00
N GLY A 84 -15.52 -2.42 -13.42
CA GLY A 84 -16.36 -3.28 -12.57
C GLY A 84 -16.09 -3.28 -11.06
N GLY A 85 -15.00 -2.67 -10.58
CA GLY A 85 -14.67 -2.61 -9.15
C GLY A 85 -14.36 -3.99 -8.52
N ASN A 86 -13.74 -4.00 -7.33
CA ASN A 86 -13.42 -5.22 -6.56
C ASN A 86 -12.68 -6.31 -7.37
N LEU A 87 -11.64 -5.87 -8.08
CA LEU A 87 -10.77 -6.68 -8.91
C LEU A 87 -9.70 -7.37 -8.05
N SER A 88 -9.32 -8.58 -8.42
CA SER A 88 -8.18 -9.27 -7.81
C SER A 88 -6.92 -9.09 -8.65
N CYS A 89 -5.77 -9.04 -8.00
CA CYS A 89 -4.50 -9.07 -8.73
C CYS A 89 -4.27 -10.41 -9.45
N LEU A 90 -3.46 -10.37 -10.50
CA LEU A 90 -3.04 -11.54 -11.25
C LEU A 90 -1.98 -12.32 -10.46
N ASP A 91 -2.12 -13.65 -10.45
CA ASP A 91 -1.16 -14.58 -9.86
C ASP A 91 -0.38 -15.29 -10.97
N VAL A 92 0.68 -14.64 -11.43
CA VAL A 92 1.52 -15.09 -12.54
C VAL A 92 2.99 -15.10 -12.14
N PRO A 93 3.82 -16.00 -12.70
CA PRO A 93 5.24 -16.11 -12.32
C PRO A 93 6.13 -15.02 -12.94
N ALA A 94 5.69 -14.38 -14.02
CA ALA A 94 6.35 -13.24 -14.61
C ALA A 94 5.32 -12.43 -15.40
N TYR A 95 5.49 -11.10 -15.41
CA TYR A 95 4.60 -10.21 -16.11
C TYR A 95 5.26 -8.88 -16.41
N GLU A 96 4.90 -8.30 -17.56
CA GLU A 96 5.30 -6.95 -17.92
C GLU A 96 4.06 -6.17 -18.33
N SER A 97 3.70 -5.18 -17.52
CA SER A 97 2.42 -4.49 -17.67
C SER A 97 2.38 -3.59 -18.91
N ALA A 98 1.24 -3.58 -19.61
CA ALA A 98 1.01 -2.66 -20.71
C ALA A 98 0.83 -1.22 -20.22
N ILE A 99 0.12 -1.02 -19.10
CA ILE A 99 0.01 0.29 -18.43
C ILE A 99 1.40 0.82 -18.06
N TRP A 100 2.28 -0.04 -17.53
CA TRP A 100 3.67 0.35 -17.25
C TRP A 100 4.41 0.82 -18.51
N ARG A 101 4.31 0.09 -19.62
CA ARG A 101 4.96 0.49 -20.88
C ARG A 101 4.45 1.83 -21.38
N GLN A 102 3.17 2.12 -21.22
CA GLN A 102 2.58 3.42 -21.58
C GLN A 102 3.10 4.55 -20.69
N ALA A 103 3.15 4.33 -19.37
CA ALA A 103 3.73 5.29 -18.43
C ALA A 103 5.22 5.55 -18.74
N TRP A 104 5.98 4.49 -19.05
CA TRP A 104 7.38 4.61 -19.44
C TRP A 104 7.57 5.45 -20.70
N ALA A 105 6.77 5.19 -21.74
CA ALA A 105 6.82 5.98 -22.98
C ALA A 105 6.51 7.46 -22.72
N ARG A 106 5.52 7.74 -21.88
CA ARG A 106 5.18 9.10 -21.47
C ARG A 106 6.31 9.80 -20.72
N TRP A 107 6.99 9.12 -19.78
CA TRP A 107 8.12 9.72 -19.08
C TRP A 107 9.35 9.91 -19.97
N ASP A 108 9.56 9.02 -20.94
CA ASP A 108 10.60 9.20 -21.97
C ASP A 108 10.34 10.48 -22.79
N ASP A 109 9.09 10.72 -23.19
CA ASP A 109 8.70 11.96 -23.88
C ASP A 109 8.84 13.21 -23.00
N ILE A 110 8.48 13.13 -21.73
CA ILE A 110 8.75 14.21 -20.76
C ILE A 110 10.25 14.48 -20.67
N SER A 111 11.08 13.44 -20.58
CA SER A 111 12.54 13.61 -20.49
C SER A 111 13.12 14.27 -21.74
N LYS A 112 12.58 14.00 -22.94
CA LYS A 112 13.00 14.66 -24.18
C LYS A 112 12.73 16.17 -24.19
N SER A 113 11.78 16.66 -23.40
CA SER A 113 11.53 18.10 -23.25
C SER A 113 12.63 18.84 -22.48
N TYR A 114 13.60 18.12 -21.90
CA TYR A 114 14.76 18.66 -21.18
C TYR A 114 16.10 18.23 -21.82
N PRO A 115 16.42 18.69 -23.04
CA PRO A 115 17.61 18.24 -23.78
C PRO A 115 18.95 18.64 -23.12
N ASP A 116 18.97 19.73 -22.37
CA ASP A 116 20.18 20.24 -21.68
C ASP A 116 20.40 19.61 -20.30
N ARG A 117 19.61 18.59 -19.96
CA ARG A 117 19.71 17.90 -18.69
C ARG A 117 21.07 17.22 -18.54
N PRO A 118 21.83 17.46 -17.45
CA PRO A 118 23.11 16.79 -17.23
C PRO A 118 22.99 15.27 -17.21
N ALA A 119 23.95 14.60 -17.83
CA ALA A 119 24.05 13.15 -17.81
C ALA A 119 24.29 12.63 -16.38
N GLY A 120 23.77 11.44 -16.09
CA GLY A 120 23.96 10.76 -14.80
C GLY A 120 22.97 11.18 -13.70
N LEU A 121 21.99 12.03 -14.00
CA LEU A 121 20.89 12.31 -13.08
C LEU A 121 19.83 11.19 -13.11
N GLU A 122 19.26 10.88 -11.95
CA GLU A 122 18.24 9.84 -11.78
C GLU A 122 16.94 10.11 -12.54
N LEU A 123 16.23 9.08 -12.99
CA LEU A 123 14.93 9.24 -13.66
C LEU A 123 13.97 10.10 -12.82
N PHE A 124 13.20 10.97 -13.48
CA PHE A 124 12.04 11.62 -12.88
C PHE A 124 10.77 11.22 -13.62
N THR A 125 9.67 11.16 -12.88
CA THR A 125 8.36 10.75 -13.33
C THR A 125 7.34 11.80 -12.89
N ASP A 126 6.22 11.92 -13.58
CA ASP A 126 5.10 12.72 -13.09
C ASP A 126 4.26 11.97 -12.04
N ALA A 127 3.18 12.60 -11.59
CA ALA A 127 2.25 12.08 -10.59
C ALA A 127 0.97 11.48 -11.21
N GLU A 128 0.96 11.25 -12.54
CA GLU A 128 -0.23 10.83 -13.29
C GLU A 128 -0.34 9.29 -13.37
N SER A 129 -1.55 8.79 -13.18
CA SER A 129 -1.91 7.37 -13.18
C SER A 129 -3.34 7.15 -13.65
N GLU A 130 -3.56 6.10 -14.43
CA GLU A 130 -4.90 5.62 -14.80
C GLU A 130 -5.35 4.44 -13.91
N VAL A 131 -4.47 4.01 -12.99
CA VAL A 131 -4.72 2.87 -12.11
C VAL A 131 -5.74 3.23 -11.03
N ARG A 132 -6.72 2.35 -10.84
CA ARG A 132 -7.69 2.44 -9.75
C ARG A 132 -7.34 1.46 -8.65
N LEU A 133 -6.37 1.83 -7.81
CA LEU A 133 -5.98 1.01 -6.65
C LEU A 133 -7.15 0.78 -5.70
N ASP A 134 -8.09 1.73 -5.62
CA ASP A 134 -9.31 1.62 -4.83
C ASP A 134 -10.25 0.50 -5.32
N PHE A 135 -10.04 -0.05 -6.52
CA PHE A 135 -10.79 -1.20 -7.02
C PHE A 135 -10.12 -2.53 -6.69
N ILE A 136 -8.90 -2.53 -6.17
CA ILE A 136 -8.13 -3.76 -5.95
C ILE A 136 -8.46 -4.34 -4.57
N LYS A 137 -8.90 -5.59 -4.55
CA LYS A 137 -9.32 -6.31 -3.34
C LYS A 137 -8.23 -6.32 -2.27
N GLU A 138 -6.99 -6.60 -2.66
CA GLU A 138 -5.84 -6.59 -1.77
C GLU A 138 -5.67 -5.23 -1.08
N ILE A 139 -5.92 -4.14 -1.81
CA ILE A 139 -5.86 -2.77 -1.29
C ILE A 139 -7.04 -2.49 -0.35
N GLN A 140 -8.26 -2.86 -0.74
CA GLN A 140 -9.47 -2.65 0.05
C GLN A 140 -9.46 -3.42 1.39
N GLU A 141 -8.86 -4.61 1.40
CA GLU A 141 -8.75 -5.45 2.58
C GLU A 141 -7.51 -5.15 3.45
N ALA A 142 -6.62 -4.26 3.01
CA ALA A 142 -5.39 -3.95 3.73
C ALA A 142 -5.68 -3.13 5.00
N ASP A 143 -4.97 -3.45 6.06
CA ASP A 143 -4.93 -2.63 7.28
C ASP A 143 -3.87 -1.53 7.18
N ILE A 144 -2.78 -1.82 6.46
CA ILE A 144 -1.68 -0.90 6.20
C ILE A 144 -1.28 -1.04 4.73
N ILE A 145 -1.19 0.10 4.04
CA ILE A 145 -0.64 0.19 2.68
C ILE A 145 0.69 0.90 2.77
N ASN A 146 1.75 0.25 2.28
CA ASN A 146 3.11 0.76 2.28
C ASN A 146 3.55 1.07 0.84
N LEU A 147 3.77 2.35 0.54
CA LEU A 147 4.09 2.81 -0.82
C LEU A 147 5.61 2.83 -1.02
N HIS A 148 6.11 2.14 -2.04
CA HIS A 148 7.52 2.08 -2.42
C HIS A 148 7.66 2.44 -3.89
N TRP A 149 7.96 3.70 -4.21
CA TRP A 149 8.02 4.23 -5.58
C TRP A 149 6.84 3.78 -6.46
N VAL A 150 5.77 4.57 -6.41
CA VAL A 150 4.45 4.24 -6.99
C VAL A 150 4.13 5.07 -8.23
N ALA A 151 5.15 5.50 -8.97
CA ALA A 151 4.95 6.30 -10.18
C ALA A 151 4.09 5.52 -11.19
N GLY A 152 3.08 6.20 -11.75
CA GLY A 152 2.13 5.58 -12.66
C GLY A 152 1.09 4.66 -12.00
N MET A 153 1.18 4.38 -10.68
CA MET A 153 0.24 3.51 -9.95
C MET A 153 -0.77 4.25 -9.09
N LEU A 154 -0.46 5.49 -8.68
CA LEU A 154 -1.27 6.27 -7.75
C LEU A 154 -1.33 7.71 -8.23
N ASN A 155 -2.55 8.27 -8.29
CA ASN A 155 -2.75 9.70 -8.42
C ASN A 155 -2.67 10.37 -7.06
N TYR A 156 -2.04 11.54 -7.03
CA TYR A 156 -2.15 12.47 -5.93
C TYR A 156 -2.96 13.69 -6.41
N PRO A 157 -4.06 14.07 -5.71
CA PRO A 157 -4.93 15.17 -6.12
C PRO A 157 -4.27 16.56 -6.04
#